data_AF-A0A1G1YLD3-F1
#
_entry.id   AF-A0A1G1YLD3-F1
#
_cell.length_a   1.000
_cell.length_b   1.000
_cell.length_c   1.000
_cell.angle_alpha   90.00
_cell.angle_beta   90.00
_cell.angle_gamma   90.00
#
_symmetry.space_group_name_H-M   'P 1'
#
loop_
_entity.id
_entity.type
_entity.pdbx_description
1 polymer ?
#
loop_
_entity_poly.entity_id
_entity_poly.type
_entity_poly.pdbx_seq_one_letter_code
_entity_poly.pdbx_strand_id
1 'polypeptide(L)'
;MARQQKETTQTITDLSALLPPGLFDNFFDEIKLPASRKPKSHFSPPPLPSPSAPTTPASSSYHSLPTNDSPAYLKVKTKLEHLFLESILQESTAHPFAAISLSDIGRRASTNPKYIPFNEDYIPALLEKYVTDRLIQQEFVTLTSGRTQPIYALNALNKPTLEHLLSTTQDPFEIQKESLSPRKKNRTRRIRLTPEKKQDVATLCTLGLSANDIATEMNISTQIVYKIGRELNLSFKKHDAHSIGSIKQLLAEDNLIDIYRKFSFPSAIAFYDYCNRYNITIPQPLTPHRLDISIDTLIEQGKSLEEIGELNHKTREWARQYIVGSGWYGQWVQKRQEQTQEFQTKKEKATQAQLLSILSQRLVQHAATESWAMQKAVEYFVQLDKRYHEAKPFSTYVTLFQSYEQAQQQGEKVTLQELAERAGFAYASTVGRIFAAVNVEPMFGNKVRSQNSICRPKLKLEALARGAQIGLGVVDISYFVDIPYPTVYKYLSTHYGSVTPTTVIELEYKSTDRRKIEKTASYSLASQIYEAADEKFSLDEIRMLLPKPKGGRHDSHKIQEILTSRPHIEPLLITLLQKLYNKPELTKPYKISF
;
A
#
# COMPACT_ATOMS: atom_id res chain seq x y z
N MET A 1 -18.23 -1.37 -6.16
CA MET A 1 -19.48 -0.75 -5.65
C MET A 1 -20.73 -1.25 -6.36
N ALA A 2 -20.94 -1.03 -7.67
CA ALA A 2 -22.19 -1.46 -8.35
C ALA A 2 -22.49 -2.97 -8.26
N ARG A 3 -21.45 -3.83 -8.29
CA ARG A 3 -21.59 -5.29 -8.14
C ARG A 3 -21.97 -5.71 -6.71
N GLN A 4 -21.41 -5.04 -5.70
CA GLN A 4 -21.73 -5.27 -4.28
C GLN A 4 -23.11 -4.73 -3.90
N GLN A 5 -23.52 -3.59 -4.46
CA GLN A 5 -24.89 -3.07 -4.33
C GLN A 5 -25.90 -4.05 -4.96
N LYS A 6 -25.57 -4.66 -6.10
CA LYS A 6 -26.42 -5.66 -6.74
C LYS A 6 -26.57 -6.94 -5.89
N GLU A 7 -25.49 -7.43 -5.29
CA GLU A 7 -25.50 -8.59 -4.38
C GLU A 7 -26.29 -8.32 -3.09
N THR A 8 -26.16 -7.13 -2.48
CA THR A 8 -26.91 -6.75 -1.27
C THR A 8 -28.39 -6.52 -1.56
N THR A 9 -28.73 -5.92 -2.70
CA THR A 9 -30.13 -5.76 -3.12
C THR A 9 -30.77 -7.13 -3.33
N GLN A 10 -30.05 -8.08 -3.93
CA GLN A 10 -30.53 -9.45 -4.10
C GLN A 10 -30.76 -10.15 -2.75
N THR A 11 -29.83 -10.03 -1.79
CA THR A 11 -30.00 -10.69 -0.47
C THR A 11 -31.17 -10.10 0.34
N ILE A 12 -31.39 -8.78 0.25
CA ILE A 12 -32.53 -8.13 0.91
C ILE A 12 -33.85 -8.54 0.22
N THR A 13 -33.85 -8.66 -1.10
CA THR A 13 -35.02 -9.11 -1.87
C THR A 13 -35.37 -10.56 -1.53
N ASP A 14 -34.37 -11.44 -1.46
CA ASP A 14 -34.56 -12.86 -1.10
C ASP A 14 -35.04 -13.04 0.35
N LEU A 15 -34.57 -12.18 1.28
CA LEU A 15 -35.05 -12.17 2.67
C LEU A 15 -36.47 -11.58 2.81
N SER A 16 -36.83 -10.58 2.00
CA SER A 16 -38.17 -9.99 2.01
C SER A 16 -39.24 -10.95 1.47
N ALA A 17 -38.87 -11.83 0.53
CA ALA A 17 -39.77 -12.85 -0.02
C ALA A 17 -40.09 -14.00 0.96
N LEU A 18 -39.35 -14.10 2.08
CA LEU A 18 -39.52 -15.15 3.10
C LEU A 18 -40.35 -14.70 4.30
N LEU A 19 -40.75 -13.43 4.38
CA LEU A 19 -41.54 -12.90 5.48
C LEU A 19 -43.03 -12.77 5.06
N PRO A 20 -43.99 -13.06 5.96
CA PRO A 20 -45.41 -12.91 5.65
C PRO A 20 -45.76 -11.44 5.33
N PRO A 21 -46.72 -11.19 4.41
CA PRO A 21 -47.11 -9.84 4.01
C PRO A 21 -47.65 -9.05 5.21
N GLY A 22 -47.11 -7.84 5.45
CA GLY A 22 -47.48 -6.92 6.54
C GLY A 22 -46.40 -6.69 7.60
N LEU A 23 -45.33 -7.48 7.62
CA LEU A 23 -44.22 -7.32 8.60
C LEU A 23 -43.17 -6.29 8.14
N PHE A 24 -43.07 -6.05 6.83
CA PHE A 24 -42.12 -5.11 6.23
C PHE A 24 -42.57 -3.65 6.35
N ASP A 25 -43.88 -3.40 6.33
CA ASP A 25 -44.47 -2.05 6.34
C ASP A 25 -44.36 -1.39 7.72
N ASN A 26 -44.49 -2.16 8.81
CA ASN A 26 -44.38 -1.64 10.18
C ASN A 26 -42.93 -1.33 10.60
N PHE A 27 -41.92 -1.85 9.88
CA PHE A 27 -40.51 -1.73 10.28
C PHE A 27 -39.88 -0.38 9.90
N PHE A 28 -40.41 0.31 8.88
CA PHE A 28 -39.89 1.61 8.43
C PHE A 28 -40.53 2.81 9.14
N ASP A 29 -41.70 2.65 9.75
CA ASP A 29 -42.36 3.72 10.50
C ASP A 29 -41.70 4.02 11.86
N GLU A 30 -40.95 3.07 12.44
CA GLU A 30 -40.23 3.26 13.72
C GLU A 30 -38.80 3.81 13.57
N ILE A 31 -38.24 3.88 12.35
CA ILE A 31 -36.88 4.37 12.13
C ILE A 31 -36.93 5.81 11.60
N LYS A 32 -37.08 6.79 12.50
CA LYS A 32 -36.82 8.21 12.19
C LYS A 32 -35.31 8.44 12.00
N LEU A 33 -34.82 8.24 10.78
CA LEU A 33 -33.47 8.69 10.38
C LEU A 33 -33.47 10.20 10.10
N PRO A 34 -32.48 10.97 10.59
CA PRO A 34 -32.36 12.39 10.27
C PRO A 34 -31.98 12.58 8.79
N ALA A 35 -32.70 13.49 8.13
CA ALA A 35 -32.55 13.80 6.71
C ALA A 35 -31.11 14.22 6.34
N SER A 36 -30.48 13.46 5.44
CA SER A 36 -29.16 13.82 4.89
C SER A 36 -29.31 14.94 3.84
N ARG A 37 -28.58 16.04 4.02
CA ARG A 37 -28.48 17.13 3.05
C ARG A 37 -27.67 16.68 1.82
N LYS A 38 -28.27 16.76 0.63
CA LYS A 38 -27.58 16.59 -0.66
C LYS A 38 -26.60 17.76 -0.91
N PRO A 39 -25.35 17.50 -1.36
CA PRO A 39 -24.54 18.56 -1.95
C PRO A 39 -24.92 18.79 -3.42
N LYS A 40 -25.04 20.06 -3.80
CA LYS A 40 -25.22 20.52 -5.18
C LYS A 40 -23.91 20.38 -5.95
N SER A 41 -23.90 19.66 -7.06
CA SER A 41 -22.82 19.65 -8.04
C SER A 41 -23.24 20.42 -9.30
N HIS A 42 -22.65 21.58 -9.54
CA HIS A 42 -22.63 22.21 -10.86
C HIS A 42 -21.18 22.37 -11.28
N PHE A 43 -20.76 21.61 -12.30
CA PHE A 43 -19.64 21.97 -13.15
C PHE A 43 -19.86 21.34 -14.53
N SER A 44 -20.06 22.20 -15.53
CA SER A 44 -19.93 21.86 -16.95
C SER A 44 -18.64 22.50 -17.47
N PRO A 45 -17.84 21.82 -18.29
CA PRO A 45 -16.60 22.39 -18.82
C PRO A 45 -16.87 23.31 -20.04
N PRO A 46 -16.03 24.33 -20.28
CA PRO A 46 -16.14 25.21 -21.45
C PRO A 46 -15.51 24.60 -22.71
N PRO A 47 -15.88 25.07 -23.91
CA PRO A 47 -15.42 24.52 -25.17
C PRO A 47 -14.02 25.04 -25.58
N LEU A 48 -13.30 24.20 -26.33
CA LEU A 48 -11.97 24.47 -26.88
C LEU A 48 -12.01 25.46 -28.06
N PRO A 49 -11.03 26.38 -28.20
CA PRO A 49 -10.89 27.21 -29.38
C PRO A 49 -10.03 26.55 -30.47
N SER A 50 -10.40 26.82 -31.72
CA SER A 50 -9.77 26.37 -32.97
C SER A 50 -8.47 27.13 -33.29
N PRO A 51 -7.56 26.57 -34.11
CA PRO A 51 -6.23 27.15 -34.35
C PRO A 51 -6.24 28.19 -35.48
N SER A 52 -5.42 29.23 -35.34
CA SER A 52 -5.08 30.18 -36.41
C SER A 52 -3.58 30.09 -36.78
N ALA A 53 -3.33 30.38 -38.05
CA ALA A 53 -2.15 30.07 -38.87
C ALA A 53 -0.86 30.87 -38.53
N PRO A 54 0.31 30.50 -39.09
CA PRO A 54 1.62 30.98 -38.64
C PRO A 54 2.08 32.24 -39.36
N THR A 55 2.94 33.04 -38.71
CA THR A 55 3.70 34.13 -39.36
C THR A 55 5.17 34.06 -38.97
N THR A 56 6.04 34.19 -39.97
CA THR A 56 7.50 34.07 -39.98
C THR A 56 8.23 35.26 -39.32
N PRO A 57 9.51 35.11 -38.91
CA PRO A 57 10.21 36.07 -38.06
C PRO A 57 11.12 37.05 -38.83
N ALA A 58 11.43 38.19 -38.19
CA ALA A 58 12.47 39.13 -38.61
C ALA A 58 13.57 39.24 -37.54
N SER A 59 14.82 39.30 -38.00
CA SER A 59 16.06 39.38 -37.22
C SER A 59 16.50 40.82 -36.93
N SER A 60 17.13 41.08 -35.77
CA SER A 60 18.07 42.21 -35.62
C SER A 60 19.12 41.97 -34.54
N SER A 61 20.35 42.39 -34.85
CA SER A 61 21.61 42.28 -34.11
C SER A 61 21.81 43.29 -32.97
N TYR A 62 22.67 42.98 -32.00
CA TYR A 62 23.08 43.86 -30.88
C TYR A 62 24.52 44.39 -31.03
N HIS A 63 24.74 45.62 -30.54
CA HIS A 63 26.05 46.26 -30.31
C HIS A 63 26.50 46.09 -28.84
N SER A 64 27.81 46.04 -28.60
CA SER A 64 28.49 45.93 -27.30
C SER A 64 28.84 47.28 -26.64
N LEU A 65 29.05 47.28 -25.31
CA LEU A 65 29.38 48.45 -24.46
C LEU A 65 30.77 48.32 -23.77
N PRO A 66 31.41 49.45 -23.35
CA PRO A 66 32.81 49.49 -22.90
C PRO A 66 33.02 49.50 -21.36
N THR A 67 34.23 49.12 -20.95
CA THR A 67 34.74 48.98 -19.57
C THR A 67 35.61 50.18 -19.14
N ASN A 68 35.26 50.90 -18.07
CA ASN A 68 36.22 51.58 -17.18
C ASN A 68 35.52 52.16 -15.93
N ASP A 69 35.99 51.77 -14.75
CA ASP A 69 35.45 52.21 -13.46
C ASP A 69 35.94 53.62 -13.08
N SER A 70 35.00 54.44 -12.63
CA SER A 70 35.22 55.86 -12.32
C SER A 70 35.89 56.07 -10.94
N PRO A 71 36.76 57.10 -10.78
CA PRO A 71 37.42 57.46 -9.52
C PRO A 71 36.47 57.75 -8.34
N ALA A 72 35.17 57.96 -8.60
CA ALA A 72 34.15 58.05 -7.57
C ALA A 72 33.97 56.72 -6.80
N TYR A 73 34.09 55.58 -7.49
CA TYR A 73 33.98 54.25 -6.90
C TYR A 73 35.09 53.97 -5.90
N LEU A 74 36.33 54.34 -6.26
CA LEU A 74 37.49 54.13 -5.40
C LEU A 74 37.39 54.95 -4.10
N LYS A 75 36.89 56.19 -4.19
CA LYS A 75 36.76 57.11 -3.04
C LYS A 75 35.67 56.68 -2.05
N VAL A 76 34.62 56.01 -2.52
CA VAL A 76 33.54 55.46 -1.67
C VAL A 76 34.02 54.20 -0.95
N LYS A 77 34.78 53.34 -1.65
CA LYS A 77 35.35 52.12 -1.06
C LYS A 77 36.26 52.43 0.14
N THR A 78 37.20 53.37 0.00
CA THR A 78 38.14 53.71 1.09
C THR A 78 37.44 54.33 2.30
N LYS A 79 36.31 55.02 2.09
CA LYS A 79 35.56 55.68 3.16
C LYS A 79 34.68 54.72 3.95
N LEU A 80 34.18 53.67 3.30
CA LEU A 80 33.47 52.57 3.96
C LEU A 80 34.41 51.71 4.80
N GLU A 81 35.63 51.45 4.31
CA GLU A 81 36.64 50.68 5.06
C GLU A 81 37.05 51.40 6.36
N HIS A 82 37.17 52.73 6.34
CA HIS A 82 37.48 53.52 7.54
C HIS A 82 36.35 53.52 8.58
N LEU A 83 35.09 53.71 8.14
CA LEU A 83 33.92 53.73 9.04
C LEU A 83 33.68 52.36 9.70
N PHE A 84 34.01 51.29 8.99
CA PHE A 84 33.91 49.93 9.50
C PHE A 84 34.95 49.65 10.61
N LEU A 85 36.18 50.16 10.45
CA LEU A 85 37.23 50.06 11.47
C LEU A 85 36.93 50.88 12.74
N GLU A 86 36.33 52.06 12.60
CA GLU A 86 35.88 52.88 13.74
C GLU A 86 34.77 52.20 14.56
N SER A 87 33.81 51.55 13.89
CA SER A 87 32.72 50.80 14.53
C SER A 87 33.24 49.65 15.39
N ILE A 88 34.25 48.92 14.90
CA ILE A 88 34.87 47.81 15.62
C ILE A 88 35.61 48.29 16.87
N LEU A 89 36.28 49.44 16.79
CA LEU A 89 37.00 50.05 17.93
C LEU A 89 36.05 50.60 19.00
N GLN A 90 34.89 51.13 18.61
CA GLN A 90 33.89 51.59 19.57
C GLN A 90 33.23 50.42 20.33
N GLU A 91 32.91 49.32 19.65
CA GLU A 91 32.31 48.14 20.27
C GLU A 91 33.27 47.44 21.26
N SER A 92 34.59 47.49 21.03
CA SER A 92 35.56 46.88 21.96
C SER A 92 35.70 47.62 23.29
N THR A 93 35.28 48.89 23.36
CA THR A 93 35.35 49.71 24.59
C THR A 93 34.08 49.61 25.45
N ALA A 94 32.95 49.20 24.87
CA ALA A 94 31.66 49.14 25.57
C ALA A 94 31.39 47.82 26.33
N HIS A 95 32.12 46.74 26.03
CA HIS A 95 31.88 45.41 26.60
C HIS A 95 33.16 44.70 27.08
N PRO A 96 33.62 44.92 28.33
CA PRO A 96 34.90 44.39 28.82
C PRO A 96 34.95 42.87 29.02
N PHE A 97 33.81 42.17 29.02
CA PHE A 97 33.76 40.70 29.16
C PHE A 97 34.02 39.93 27.84
N ALA A 98 34.07 40.61 26.70
CA ALA A 98 34.56 40.01 25.45
C ALA A 98 36.10 39.93 25.39
N ALA A 99 36.82 40.62 26.28
CA ALA A 99 38.29 40.66 26.31
C ALA A 99 38.96 39.40 26.90
N ILE A 100 38.21 38.53 27.57
CA ILE A 100 38.75 37.31 28.18
C ILE A 100 39.06 36.24 27.11
N SER A 101 38.43 36.30 25.93
CA SER A 101 38.68 35.30 24.86
C SER A 101 39.86 35.65 23.94
N LEU A 102 40.24 36.93 23.82
CA LEU A 102 41.40 37.33 23.00
C LEU A 102 42.71 37.35 23.79
N SER A 103 42.65 37.62 25.11
CA SER A 103 43.81 37.52 26.00
C SER A 103 44.30 36.08 26.14
N ASP A 104 43.41 35.08 26.13
CA ASP A 104 43.78 33.66 26.14
C ASP A 104 44.39 33.18 24.81
N ILE A 105 43.98 33.78 23.68
CA ILE A 105 44.59 33.53 22.37
C ILE A 105 46.00 34.15 22.31
N GLY A 106 46.17 35.37 22.83
CA GLY A 106 47.48 36.02 22.98
C GLY A 106 48.43 35.28 23.93
N ARG A 107 47.91 34.74 25.04
CA ARG A 107 48.69 33.98 26.05
C ARG A 107 49.12 32.60 25.56
N ARG A 108 48.34 31.98 24.68
CA ARG A 108 48.70 30.73 23.99
C ARG A 108 49.69 30.95 22.84
N ALA A 109 49.65 32.10 22.17
CA ALA A 109 50.64 32.49 21.17
C ALA A 109 52.01 32.84 21.80
N SER A 110 52.05 33.39 23.02
CA SER A 110 53.30 33.77 23.70
C SER A 110 54.06 32.61 24.34
N THR A 111 53.43 31.45 24.53
CA THR A 111 54.02 30.29 25.24
C THR A 111 54.64 29.24 24.33
N ASN A 112 54.43 29.32 23.01
CA ASN A 112 55.13 28.46 22.05
C ASN A 112 55.28 29.12 20.65
N PRO A 113 56.34 29.90 20.41
CA PRO A 113 56.48 30.71 19.18
C PRO A 113 56.86 29.91 17.93
N LYS A 114 56.84 28.57 17.97
CA LYS A 114 57.29 27.72 16.86
C LYS A 114 56.21 27.26 15.88
N TYR A 115 54.94 27.54 16.14
CA TYR A 115 53.86 27.20 15.22
C TYR A 115 52.81 28.29 15.23
N ILE A 116 52.96 29.25 14.32
CA ILE A 116 51.94 29.86 13.45
C ILE A 116 52.70 30.92 12.64
N PRO A 117 52.82 30.79 11.29
CA PRO A 117 53.27 31.89 10.48
C PRO A 117 52.16 32.95 10.48
N PHE A 118 52.46 34.16 10.95
CA PHE A 118 51.62 35.33 10.73
C PHE A 118 51.59 35.59 9.22
N ASN A 119 50.58 35.05 8.54
CA ASN A 119 50.25 35.45 7.18
C ASN A 119 49.13 36.48 7.27
N GLU A 120 49.30 37.64 6.62
CA GLU A 120 48.34 38.76 6.64
C GLU A 120 46.95 38.33 6.13
N ASP A 121 46.86 37.22 5.40
CA ASP A 121 45.62 36.61 4.89
C ASP A 121 44.80 35.86 5.97
N TYR A 122 45.38 35.56 7.13
CA TYR A 122 44.71 34.75 8.16
C TYR A 122 43.70 35.56 8.99
N ILE A 123 43.92 36.87 9.10
CA ILE A 123 43.03 37.80 9.83
C ILE A 123 41.72 38.01 9.05
N PRO A 124 41.72 38.26 7.72
CA PRO A 124 40.51 38.26 6.90
C PRO A 124 39.70 36.97 6.99
N ALA A 125 40.35 35.80 6.95
CA ALA A 125 39.67 34.50 7.02
C ALA A 125 39.04 34.23 8.41
N LEU A 126 39.68 34.67 9.48
CA LEU A 126 39.11 34.60 10.83
C LEU A 126 37.97 35.60 11.04
N LEU A 127 38.06 36.80 10.46
CA LEU A 127 36.98 37.79 10.44
C LEU A 127 35.79 37.30 9.61
N GLU A 128 36.04 36.72 8.44
CA GLU A 128 35.01 36.11 7.60
C GLU A 128 34.32 34.97 8.36
N LYS A 129 35.09 34.08 9.00
CA LYS A 129 34.53 33.01 9.82
C LYS A 129 33.75 33.54 11.04
N TYR A 130 34.25 34.56 11.73
CA TYR A 130 33.57 35.17 12.88
C TYR A 130 32.28 35.88 12.47
N VAL A 131 32.27 36.58 11.33
CA VAL A 131 31.09 37.22 10.75
C VAL A 131 30.09 36.16 10.29
N THR A 132 30.56 35.07 9.69
CA THR A 132 29.73 33.94 9.27
C THR A 132 29.10 33.24 10.48
N ASP A 133 29.88 32.98 11.53
CA ASP A 133 29.39 32.35 12.76
C ASP A 133 28.41 33.27 13.54
N ARG A 134 28.63 34.59 13.52
CA ARG A 134 27.69 35.58 14.08
C ARG A 134 26.41 35.72 13.25
N LEU A 135 26.49 35.65 11.92
CA LEU A 135 25.32 35.60 11.03
C LEU A 135 24.51 34.32 11.26
N ILE A 136 25.18 33.17 11.42
CA ILE A 136 24.54 31.89 11.76
C ILE A 136 23.87 31.94 13.15
N GLN A 137 24.50 32.58 14.15
CA GLN A 137 23.90 32.75 15.47
C GLN A 137 22.73 33.75 15.46
N GLN A 138 22.79 34.83 14.67
CA GLN A 138 21.66 35.73 14.46
C GLN A 138 20.52 35.01 13.71
N GLU A 139 20.82 34.17 12.72
CA GLU A 139 19.85 33.31 12.04
C GLU A 139 19.15 32.38 13.04
N PHE A 140 19.88 31.81 14.01
CA PHE A 140 19.33 30.94 15.06
C PHE A 140 18.39 31.68 16.04
N VAL A 141 18.70 32.94 16.36
CA VAL A 141 17.83 33.80 17.21
C VAL A 141 16.60 34.29 16.43
N THR A 142 16.70 34.47 15.11
CA THR A 142 15.54 34.80 14.25
C THR A 142 14.62 33.59 13.99
N LEU A 143 15.17 32.37 13.96
CA LEU A 143 14.42 31.11 13.82
C LEU A 143 13.52 30.79 15.03
N THR A 144 13.85 31.27 16.23
CA THR A 144 13.06 31.08 17.45
C THR A 144 11.99 32.15 17.68
N SER A 145 12.04 33.28 16.96
CA SER A 145 11.09 34.40 17.14
C SER A 145 9.99 34.52 16.08
N GLY A 146 9.92 33.59 15.12
CA GLY A 146 8.76 33.44 14.23
C GLY A 146 8.49 34.62 13.28
N ARG A 147 9.52 35.40 12.89
CA ARG A 147 9.39 36.42 11.85
C ARG A 147 10.54 36.38 10.83
N THR A 148 10.11 36.41 9.57
CA THR A 148 10.81 36.72 8.30
C THR A 148 11.64 35.64 7.59
N GLN A 149 11.43 35.58 6.25
CA GLN A 149 12.07 34.70 5.26
C GLN A 149 13.30 35.37 4.58
N PRO A 150 14.17 34.60 3.89
CA PRO A 150 15.44 35.08 3.30
C PRO A 150 15.34 36.24 2.27
N ILE A 151 14.15 36.45 1.69
CA ILE A 151 13.88 37.54 0.74
C ILE A 151 14.04 38.93 1.40
N TYR A 152 13.88 39.02 2.72
CA TYR A 152 14.04 40.30 3.44
C TYR A 152 15.50 40.70 3.67
N ALA A 153 16.45 39.75 3.70
CA ALA A 153 17.88 40.06 3.84
C ALA A 153 18.45 40.70 2.55
N LEU A 154 17.98 40.25 1.38
CA LEU A 154 18.31 40.86 0.08
C LEU A 154 17.69 42.25 -0.09
N ASN A 155 16.48 42.48 0.43
CA ASN A 155 15.85 43.80 0.44
C ASN A 155 16.48 44.77 1.47
N ALA A 156 17.03 44.26 2.58
CA ALA A 156 17.78 45.06 3.55
C ALA A 156 19.12 45.58 3.00
N LEU A 157 19.79 44.78 2.15
CA LEU A 157 21.04 45.16 1.46
C LEU A 157 20.84 46.23 0.37
N ASN A 158 19.66 46.29 -0.26
CA ASN A 158 19.33 47.30 -1.29
C ASN A 158 18.63 48.55 -0.74
N LYS A 159 18.25 48.55 0.54
CA LYS A 159 17.56 49.66 1.20
C LYS A 159 18.36 50.98 1.21
N PRO A 160 19.69 51.00 1.43
CA PRO A 160 20.47 52.26 1.39
C PRO A 160 20.54 52.85 -0.02
N THR A 161 20.59 52.00 -1.05
CA THR A 161 20.58 52.40 -2.47
C THR A 161 19.21 52.95 -2.88
N LEU A 162 18.13 52.35 -2.38
CA LEU A 162 16.76 52.83 -2.57
C LEU A 162 16.49 54.14 -1.81
N GLU A 163 16.95 54.30 -0.58
CA GLU A 163 16.81 55.54 0.20
C GLU A 163 17.61 56.70 -0.42
N HIS A 164 18.77 56.43 -1.03
CA HIS A 164 19.55 57.43 -1.77
C HIS A 164 18.88 57.84 -3.10
N LEU A 165 18.26 56.90 -3.83
CA LEU A 165 17.50 57.24 -5.04
C LEU A 165 16.24 58.06 -4.71
N LEU A 166 15.56 57.72 -3.61
CA LEU A 166 14.36 58.41 -3.13
C LEU A 166 14.63 59.80 -2.56
N SER A 167 15.79 60.04 -1.94
CA SER A 167 16.19 61.37 -1.45
C SER A 167 16.53 62.35 -2.57
N THR A 168 16.80 61.86 -3.79
CA THR A 168 17.12 62.68 -4.95
C THR A 168 15.87 63.10 -5.74
N THR A 169 14.69 62.55 -5.45
CA THR A 169 13.44 62.76 -6.22
C THR A 169 12.30 63.45 -5.45
N GLN A 170 12.57 64.09 -4.31
CA GLN A 170 11.54 64.87 -3.60
C GLN A 170 11.39 66.28 -4.18
N ASP A 171 10.71 66.41 -5.32
CA ASP A 171 9.98 67.64 -5.64
C ASP A 171 8.50 67.47 -5.26
N PRO A 172 7.90 68.39 -4.49
CA PRO A 172 6.51 68.30 -4.09
C PRO A 172 5.57 68.44 -5.29
N PHE A 173 4.53 67.62 -5.29
CA PHE A 173 3.47 67.55 -6.30
C PHE A 173 2.86 68.92 -6.63
N GLU A 174 3.16 69.46 -7.82
CA GLU A 174 2.35 70.52 -8.42
C GLU A 174 1.32 69.88 -9.37
N ILE A 175 0.13 69.59 -8.84
CA ILE A 175 -1.01 69.22 -9.68
C ILE A 175 -1.48 70.51 -10.37
N GLN A 176 -1.08 70.72 -11.62
CA GLN A 176 -1.74 71.72 -12.48
C GLN A 176 -3.21 71.34 -12.66
N LYS A 177 -4.08 71.96 -11.87
CA LYS A 177 -5.53 71.92 -12.07
C LYS A 177 -5.88 72.94 -13.15
N GLU A 178 -5.88 72.53 -14.42
CA GLU A 178 -6.64 73.26 -15.44
C GLU A 178 -8.13 73.19 -15.08
N SER A 179 -8.72 74.35 -14.80
CA SER A 179 -10.13 74.55 -14.48
C SER A 179 -10.99 74.36 -15.73
N LEU A 180 -11.37 73.12 -16.03
CA LEU A 180 -12.38 72.81 -17.05
C LEU A 180 -13.79 72.70 -16.43
N SER A 181 -14.76 73.29 -17.12
CA SER A 181 -16.14 73.52 -16.67
C SER A 181 -16.95 72.24 -16.36
N PRO A 182 -18.05 72.34 -15.58
CA PRO A 182 -18.66 71.19 -14.88
C PRO A 182 -19.46 70.19 -15.74
N ARG A 183 -19.36 70.19 -17.07
CA ARG A 183 -20.36 69.53 -17.93
C ARG A 183 -19.92 68.28 -18.73
N LYS A 184 -18.83 67.59 -18.36
CA LYS A 184 -18.48 66.26 -18.91
C LYS A 184 -17.85 65.35 -17.84
N LYS A 185 -18.68 64.73 -16.98
CA LYS A 185 -18.22 63.91 -15.84
C LYS A 185 -17.91 62.43 -16.11
N ASN A 186 -17.93 61.95 -17.36
CA ASN A 186 -17.53 60.57 -17.71
C ASN A 186 -16.46 60.51 -18.82
N ARG A 187 -15.48 61.43 -18.81
CA ARG A 187 -14.25 61.23 -19.59
C ARG A 187 -13.21 60.64 -18.66
N THR A 188 -12.84 59.39 -18.92
CA THR A 188 -11.73 58.65 -18.31
C THR A 188 -10.58 59.63 -18.05
N ARG A 189 -10.29 59.93 -16.78
CA ARG A 189 -9.09 60.69 -16.41
C ARG A 189 -7.90 59.91 -17.00
N ARG A 190 -7.38 60.36 -18.15
CA ARG A 190 -6.14 59.84 -18.71
C ARG A 190 -5.05 60.30 -17.76
N ILE A 191 -4.70 59.43 -16.81
CA ILE A 191 -3.50 59.58 -16.01
C ILE A 191 -2.35 59.53 -17.02
N ARG A 192 -1.82 60.71 -17.37
CA ARG A 192 -0.57 60.82 -18.14
C ARG A 192 0.55 60.63 -17.13
N LEU A 193 1.15 59.46 -17.16
CA LEU A 193 2.38 59.21 -16.42
C LEU A 193 3.51 59.97 -17.11
N THR A 194 4.39 60.57 -16.31
CA THR A 194 5.63 61.16 -16.79
C THR A 194 6.52 60.07 -17.42
N PRO A 195 7.36 60.41 -18.41
CA PRO A 195 8.30 59.47 -19.00
C PRO A 195 9.21 58.82 -17.95
N GLU A 196 9.58 59.54 -16.89
CA GLU A 196 10.33 59.02 -15.73
C GLU A 196 9.59 57.86 -15.06
N LYS A 197 8.31 58.01 -14.73
CA LYS A 197 7.53 56.92 -14.10
C LYS A 197 7.37 55.71 -15.00
N LYS A 198 7.36 55.88 -16.33
CA LYS A 198 7.39 54.75 -17.26
C LYS A 198 8.74 54.04 -17.22
N GLN A 199 9.83 54.80 -17.10
CA GLN A 199 11.18 54.28 -16.95
C GLN A 199 11.38 53.57 -15.60
N ASP A 200 10.78 54.06 -14.52
CA ASP A 200 10.79 53.39 -13.21
C ASP A 200 10.07 52.05 -13.27
N VAL A 201 8.89 52.00 -13.89
CA VAL A 201 8.17 50.74 -14.13
C VAL A 201 9.00 49.78 -14.99
N ALA A 202 9.74 50.29 -15.98
CA ALA A 202 10.64 49.46 -16.78
C ALA A 202 11.79 48.92 -15.94
N THR A 203 12.42 49.76 -15.13
CA THR A 203 13.53 49.39 -14.25
C THR A 203 13.10 48.33 -13.23
N LEU A 204 11.97 48.55 -12.54
CA LEU A 204 11.40 47.58 -11.60
C LEU A 204 11.01 46.27 -12.28
N CYS A 205 10.52 46.33 -13.53
CA CYS A 205 10.26 45.14 -14.33
C CYS A 205 11.55 44.40 -14.71
N THR A 206 12.63 45.10 -15.06
CA THR A 206 13.94 44.47 -15.34
C THR A 206 14.59 43.88 -14.10
N LEU A 207 14.25 44.38 -12.91
CA LEU A 207 14.62 43.79 -11.61
C LEU A 207 13.80 42.54 -11.25
N GLY A 208 12.81 42.17 -12.08
CA GLY A 208 12.03 40.93 -11.96
C GLY A 208 10.80 41.02 -11.05
N LEU A 209 10.39 42.22 -10.62
CA LEU A 209 9.21 42.40 -9.78
C LEU A 209 7.92 42.06 -10.54
N SER A 210 6.94 41.47 -9.84
CA SER A 210 5.64 41.19 -10.43
C SER A 210 4.85 42.47 -10.69
N ALA A 211 3.90 42.45 -11.62
CA ALA A 211 3.06 43.62 -11.92
C ALA A 211 2.28 44.12 -10.69
N ASN A 212 1.96 43.25 -9.73
CA ASN A 212 1.31 43.62 -8.46
C ASN A 212 2.27 44.32 -7.49
N ASP A 213 3.51 43.87 -7.41
CA ASP A 213 4.51 44.49 -6.53
C ASP A 213 4.89 45.87 -7.06
N ILE A 214 5.10 46.00 -8.38
CA ILE A 214 5.33 47.29 -9.04
C ILE A 214 4.14 48.23 -8.82
N ALA A 215 2.91 47.72 -8.92
CA ALA A 215 1.70 48.50 -8.67
C ALA A 215 1.64 49.03 -7.23
N THR A 216 2.00 48.18 -6.27
CA THR A 216 2.01 48.52 -4.83
C THR A 216 3.10 49.54 -4.53
N GLU A 217 4.32 49.31 -5.02
CA GLU A 217 5.48 50.18 -4.79
C GLU A 217 5.31 51.57 -5.41
N MET A 218 4.79 51.62 -6.64
CA MET A 218 4.58 52.88 -7.37
C MET A 218 3.24 53.54 -7.03
N ASN A 219 2.43 52.92 -6.16
CA ASN A 219 1.07 53.33 -5.82
C ASN A 219 0.19 53.62 -7.06
N ILE A 220 0.24 52.71 -8.04
CA ILE A 220 -0.55 52.75 -9.28
C ILE A 220 -1.36 51.48 -9.43
N SER A 221 -2.43 51.48 -10.22
CA SER A 221 -3.20 50.25 -10.43
C SER A 221 -2.41 49.25 -11.29
N THR A 222 -2.61 47.95 -11.03
CA THR A 222 -1.98 46.88 -11.81
C THR A 222 -2.27 47.00 -13.30
N GLN A 223 -3.47 47.47 -13.67
CA GLN A 223 -3.84 47.70 -15.07
C GLN A 223 -2.96 48.74 -15.75
N ILE A 224 -2.54 49.78 -15.01
CA ILE A 224 -1.61 50.80 -15.50
C ILE A 224 -0.23 50.18 -15.72
N VAL A 225 0.26 49.34 -14.80
CA VAL A 225 1.53 48.61 -14.96
C VAL A 225 1.52 47.74 -16.22
N TYR A 226 0.48 46.93 -16.42
CA TYR A 226 0.33 46.11 -17.63
C TYR A 226 0.23 46.94 -18.92
N LYS A 227 -0.37 48.13 -18.85
CA LYS A 227 -0.47 49.04 -19.99
C LYS A 227 0.90 49.63 -20.34
N ILE A 228 1.66 50.10 -19.34
CA ILE A 228 3.03 50.59 -19.54
C ILE A 228 3.92 49.49 -20.08
N GLY A 229 3.84 48.28 -19.51
CA GLY A 229 4.64 47.16 -20.03
C GLY A 229 4.31 46.84 -21.48
N ARG A 230 3.03 46.86 -21.88
CA ARG A 230 2.65 46.73 -23.29
C ARG A 230 3.22 47.85 -24.16
N GLU A 231 3.19 49.10 -23.70
CA GLU A 231 3.77 50.24 -24.42
C GLU A 231 5.29 50.14 -24.58
N LEU A 232 5.98 49.49 -23.63
CA LEU A 232 7.43 49.31 -23.61
C LEU A 232 7.88 47.92 -24.09
N ASN A 233 6.98 47.10 -24.65
CA ASN A 233 7.24 45.70 -25.00
C ASN A 233 7.79 44.83 -23.84
N LEU A 234 7.52 45.19 -22.59
CA LEU A 234 7.82 44.40 -21.41
C LEU A 234 6.77 43.31 -21.26
N SER A 235 7.22 42.05 -21.24
CA SER A 235 6.34 40.90 -21.25
C SER A 235 6.10 40.39 -19.83
N PHE A 236 4.96 40.73 -19.23
CA PHE A 236 4.47 40.11 -17.98
C PHE A 236 3.83 38.74 -18.27
N LYS A 237 4.49 37.91 -19.08
CA LYS A 237 3.90 36.72 -19.69
C LYS A 237 3.43 35.72 -18.65
N LYS A 238 2.26 35.13 -18.88
CA LYS A 238 1.93 33.82 -18.31
C LYS A 238 2.96 32.82 -18.85
N HIS A 239 3.44 31.92 -18.01
CA HIS A 239 4.41 30.91 -18.41
C HIS A 239 3.79 29.96 -19.44
N ASP A 240 4.02 30.22 -20.73
CA ASP A 240 3.57 29.38 -21.83
C ASP A 240 4.53 28.20 -22.04
N ALA A 241 4.05 27.12 -22.67
CA ALA A 241 4.84 25.91 -22.93
C ALA A 241 6.16 26.17 -23.69
N HIS A 242 6.27 27.28 -24.44
CA HIS A 242 7.51 27.69 -25.11
C HIS A 242 8.65 28.07 -24.14
N SER A 243 8.36 28.39 -22.88
CA SER A 243 9.37 28.70 -21.86
C SER A 243 10.10 27.48 -21.30
N ILE A 244 9.58 26.27 -21.55
CA ILE A 244 10.13 25.01 -21.00
C ILE A 244 11.56 24.78 -21.49
N GLY A 245 11.85 25.04 -22.78
CA GLY A 245 13.19 24.85 -23.35
C GLY A 245 14.23 25.75 -22.69
N SER A 246 13.89 27.03 -22.51
CA SER A 246 14.77 28.01 -21.85
C SER A 246 14.97 27.71 -20.37
N ILE A 247 13.93 27.26 -19.65
CA ILE A 247 14.06 26.86 -18.25
C ILE A 247 14.94 25.60 -18.11
N LYS A 248 14.77 24.60 -18.99
CA LYS A 248 15.64 23.41 -19.02
C LYS A 248 17.10 23.77 -19.27
N GLN A 249 17.36 24.68 -20.21
CA GLN A 249 18.70 25.14 -20.52
C GLN A 249 19.33 25.88 -19.33
N LEU A 250 18.63 26.86 -18.75
CA LEU A 250 19.13 27.63 -17.61
C LEU A 250 19.35 26.77 -16.35
N LEU A 251 18.53 25.72 -16.15
CA LEU A 251 18.74 24.74 -15.08
C LEU A 251 19.99 23.88 -15.32
N ALA A 252 20.28 23.52 -16.57
CA ALA A 252 21.51 22.78 -16.91
C ALA A 252 22.77 23.63 -16.73
N GLU A 253 22.65 24.95 -16.86
CA GLU A 253 23.70 25.94 -16.64
C GLU A 253 23.81 26.41 -15.16
N ASP A 254 22.99 25.84 -14.24
CA ASP A 254 22.89 26.22 -12.82
C ASP A 254 22.59 27.72 -12.57
N ASN A 255 21.89 28.37 -13.51
CA ASN A 255 21.63 29.81 -13.47
C ASN A 255 20.23 30.12 -12.95
N LEU A 256 20.01 29.87 -11.67
CA LEU A 256 18.71 30.06 -11.00
C LEU A 256 18.28 31.51 -10.95
N ILE A 257 19.23 32.43 -10.79
CA ILE A 257 18.96 33.87 -10.70
C ILE A 257 18.27 34.33 -12.00
N ASP A 258 18.75 33.89 -13.16
CA ASP A 258 18.13 34.24 -14.44
C ASP A 258 16.78 33.57 -14.64
N ILE A 259 16.54 32.39 -14.08
CA ILE A 259 15.22 31.75 -14.10
C ILE A 259 14.22 32.61 -13.33
N TYR A 260 14.55 33.03 -12.10
CA TYR A 260 13.65 33.86 -11.31
C TYR A 260 13.47 35.26 -11.91
N ARG A 261 14.53 35.85 -12.49
CA ARG A 261 14.44 37.16 -13.17
C ARG A 261 13.62 37.11 -14.45
N LYS A 262 13.81 36.10 -15.31
CA LYS A 262 13.16 36.01 -16.62
C LYS A 262 11.73 35.50 -16.54
N PHE A 263 11.43 34.63 -15.58
CA PHE A 263 10.13 33.97 -15.50
C PHE A 263 9.30 34.45 -14.31
N SER A 264 9.87 35.08 -13.27
CA SER A 264 9.13 35.68 -12.14
C SER A 264 8.17 34.70 -11.46
N PHE A 265 8.69 33.56 -10.99
CA PHE A 265 7.89 32.64 -10.16
C PHE A 265 7.58 33.29 -8.80
N PRO A 266 6.33 33.23 -8.31
CA PRO A 266 5.93 33.89 -7.07
C PRO A 266 6.51 33.23 -5.80
N SER A 267 6.98 31.98 -5.91
CA SER A 267 7.66 31.26 -4.83
C SER A 267 8.47 30.08 -5.40
N ALA A 268 9.40 29.55 -4.61
CA ALA A 268 10.13 28.33 -4.96
C ALA A 268 9.21 27.11 -5.16
N ILE A 269 8.11 27.05 -4.41
CA ILE A 269 7.09 25.99 -4.55
C ILE A 269 6.37 26.12 -5.89
N ALA A 270 6.01 27.34 -6.30
CA ALA A 270 5.37 27.57 -7.59
C ALA A 270 6.31 27.18 -8.76
N PHE A 271 7.62 27.41 -8.60
CA PHE A 271 8.63 26.93 -9.55
C PHE A 271 8.73 25.40 -9.58
N TYR A 272 8.75 24.75 -8.42
CA TYR A 272 8.78 23.28 -8.31
C TYR A 272 7.54 22.62 -8.93
N ASP A 273 6.34 23.11 -8.61
CA ASP A 273 5.07 22.65 -9.18
C ASP A 273 5.03 22.82 -10.70
N TYR A 274 5.58 23.94 -11.20
CA TYR A 274 5.73 24.18 -12.63
C TYR A 274 6.64 23.13 -13.27
N CYS A 275 7.81 22.88 -12.69
CA CYS A 275 8.74 21.88 -13.19
C CYS A 275 8.14 20.46 -13.20
N ASN A 276 7.42 20.07 -12.13
CA ASN A 276 6.72 18.78 -12.06
C ASN A 276 5.64 18.65 -13.12
N ARG A 277 4.82 19.69 -13.30
CA ARG A 277 3.73 19.68 -14.31
C ARG A 277 4.25 19.46 -15.73
N TYR A 278 5.46 19.93 -16.02
CA TYR A 278 6.08 19.85 -17.34
C TYR A 278 7.22 18.83 -17.43
N ASN A 279 7.35 17.92 -16.44
CA ASN A 279 8.39 16.89 -16.38
C ASN A 279 9.81 17.45 -16.61
N ILE A 280 10.13 18.57 -15.95
CA ILE A 280 11.47 19.17 -15.94
C ILE A 280 12.23 18.60 -14.75
N THR A 281 13.37 17.95 -15.02
CA THR A 281 14.25 17.44 -13.96
C THR A 281 14.95 18.60 -13.27
N ILE A 282 14.75 18.70 -11.96
CA ILE A 282 15.36 19.73 -11.12
C ILE A 282 16.60 19.15 -10.45
N PRO A 283 17.75 19.86 -10.42
CA PRO A 283 18.92 19.46 -9.64
C PRO A 283 18.56 19.23 -8.16
N GLN A 284 19.14 18.20 -7.54
CA GLN A 284 18.86 17.82 -6.14
C GLN A 284 18.89 18.98 -5.11
N PRO A 285 19.81 19.96 -5.13
CA PRO A 285 19.83 21.04 -4.13
C PRO A 285 18.61 21.97 -4.17
N LEU A 286 17.77 21.88 -5.20
CA LEU A 286 16.61 22.73 -5.41
C LEU A 286 15.28 22.00 -5.22
N THR A 287 15.33 20.70 -4.95
CA THR A 287 14.16 19.95 -4.52
C THR A 287 13.79 20.39 -3.11
N PRO A 288 12.51 20.70 -2.82
CA PRO A 288 12.10 21.08 -1.47
C PRO A 288 12.54 19.98 -0.50
N HIS A 289 13.41 20.35 0.44
CA HIS A 289 14.08 19.37 1.29
C HIS A 289 13.04 18.60 2.13
N ARG A 290 13.11 17.27 2.05
CA ARG A 290 12.52 16.36 3.03
C ARG A 290 13.32 16.49 4.32
N LEU A 291 12.84 17.33 5.23
CA LEU A 291 13.59 17.66 6.44
C LEU A 291 13.54 16.52 7.46
N ASP A 292 12.48 15.70 7.43
CA ASP A 292 12.28 14.65 8.42
C ASP A 292 11.57 13.41 7.84
N ILE A 293 12.33 12.30 7.77
CA ILE A 293 11.83 10.99 7.30
C ILE A 293 10.65 10.52 8.14
N SER A 294 10.65 10.80 9.45
CA SER A 294 9.57 10.35 10.34
C SER A 294 8.22 10.97 9.94
N ILE A 295 8.23 12.25 9.55
CA ILE A 295 7.03 12.99 9.14
C ILE A 295 6.54 12.52 7.78
N ASP A 296 7.46 12.27 6.86
CA ASP A 296 7.17 11.73 5.55
C ASP A 296 6.45 10.36 5.66
N THR A 297 6.88 9.48 6.59
CA THR A 297 6.17 8.22 6.82
C THR A 297 4.74 8.40 7.31
N LEU A 298 4.47 9.41 8.17
CA LEU A 298 3.11 9.71 8.64
C LEU A 298 2.22 10.24 7.51
N ILE A 299 2.82 11.01 6.58
CA ILE A 299 2.14 11.50 5.38
C ILE A 299 1.80 10.36 4.43
N GLU A 300 2.75 9.44 4.18
CA GLU A 300 2.54 8.24 3.36
C GLU A 300 1.46 7.34 3.93
N GLN A 301 1.38 7.25 5.26
CA GLN A 301 0.31 6.53 5.94
C GLN A 301 -1.04 7.21 5.77
N GLY A 302 -1.11 8.49 5.40
CA GLY A 302 -2.36 9.24 5.24
C GLY A 302 -2.93 9.80 6.54
N LYS A 303 -2.09 10.00 7.57
CA LYS A 303 -2.47 10.57 8.86
C LYS A 303 -3.04 11.99 8.70
N SER A 304 -3.96 12.37 9.60
CA SER A 304 -4.50 13.72 9.63
C SER A 304 -3.45 14.76 10.02
N LEU A 305 -3.65 16.01 9.64
CA LEU A 305 -2.73 17.11 10.00
C LEU A 305 -2.60 17.29 11.53
N GLU A 306 -3.65 16.95 12.26
CA GLU A 306 -3.69 17.00 13.73
C GLU A 306 -2.83 15.88 14.32
N GLU A 307 -3.02 14.63 13.88
CA GLU A 307 -2.18 13.50 14.29
C GLU A 307 -0.69 13.72 13.95
N ILE A 308 -0.40 14.26 12.76
CA ILE A 308 0.99 14.57 12.35
C ILE A 308 1.58 15.65 13.27
N GLY A 309 0.80 16.68 13.61
CA GLY A 309 1.23 17.70 14.57
C GLY A 309 1.49 17.12 15.95
N GLU A 310 0.51 16.38 16.50
CA GLU A 310 0.59 15.79 17.83
C GLU A 310 1.77 14.83 18.00
N LEU A 311 1.95 13.89 17.06
CA LEU A 311 3.04 12.91 17.09
C LEU A 311 4.43 13.54 17.00
N ASN A 312 4.54 14.75 16.47
CA ASN A 312 5.80 15.49 16.34
C ASN A 312 5.91 16.66 17.33
N HIS A 313 4.98 16.79 18.27
CA HIS A 313 4.91 17.91 19.23
C HIS A 313 4.88 19.29 18.54
N LYS A 314 4.16 19.39 17.42
CA LYS A 314 3.96 20.61 16.62
C LYS A 314 2.47 20.92 16.47
N THR A 315 2.18 22.12 15.99
CA THR A 315 0.80 22.51 15.69
C THR A 315 0.32 21.89 14.37
N ARG A 316 -1.00 21.73 14.24
CA ARG A 316 -1.65 21.33 12.99
C ARG A 316 -1.25 22.23 11.79
N GLU A 317 -1.14 23.53 12.03
CA GLU A 317 -0.78 24.50 10.99
C GLU A 317 0.68 24.33 10.54
N TRP A 318 1.58 23.98 11.46
CA TRP A 318 2.95 23.61 11.11
C TRP A 318 2.98 22.38 10.21
N ALA A 319 2.22 21.32 10.52
CA ALA A 319 2.13 20.13 9.67
C ALA A 319 1.60 20.45 8.27
N ARG A 320 0.61 21.37 8.17
CA ARG A 320 0.11 21.88 6.89
C ARG A 320 1.22 22.58 6.09
N GLN A 321 1.95 23.48 6.74
CA GLN A 321 3.05 24.22 6.11
C GLN A 321 4.18 23.29 5.67
N TYR A 322 4.50 22.29 6.49
CA TYR A 322 5.49 21.25 6.16
C TYR A 322 5.07 20.49 4.90
N ILE A 323 3.87 19.91 4.87
CA ILE A 323 3.37 19.09 3.75
C ILE A 323 3.29 19.89 2.45
N VAL A 324 2.87 21.16 2.52
CA VAL A 324 2.82 22.05 1.36
C VAL A 324 4.23 22.45 0.93
N GLY A 325 5.09 22.81 1.89
CA GLY A 325 6.48 23.20 1.64
C GLY A 325 7.35 22.09 1.09
N SER A 326 7.08 20.84 1.46
CA SER A 326 7.80 19.65 1.00
C SER A 326 7.24 19.06 -0.31
N GLY A 327 6.14 19.62 -0.84
CA GLY A 327 5.50 19.17 -2.08
C GLY A 327 4.66 17.89 -1.95
N TRP A 328 4.42 17.39 -0.73
CA TRP A 328 3.69 16.15 -0.47
C TRP A 328 2.16 16.30 -0.47
N TYR A 329 1.65 17.51 -0.59
CA TYR A 329 0.22 17.80 -0.43
C TYR A 329 -0.69 16.93 -1.32
N GLY A 330 -0.34 16.73 -2.59
CA GLY A 330 -1.13 15.90 -3.51
C GLY A 330 -1.22 14.44 -3.06
N GLN A 331 -0.08 13.85 -2.69
CA GLN A 331 0.00 12.46 -2.22
C GLN A 331 -0.70 12.27 -0.88
N TRP A 332 -0.55 13.23 0.04
CA TRP A 332 -1.26 13.23 1.32
C TRP A 332 -2.78 13.23 1.13
N VAL A 333 -3.31 14.09 0.26
CA VAL A 333 -4.76 14.15 -0.03
C VAL A 333 -5.26 12.81 -0.56
N GLN A 334 -4.54 12.19 -1.49
CA GLN A 334 -4.90 10.86 -2.02
C GLN A 334 -4.91 9.80 -0.91
N LYS A 335 -3.86 9.74 -0.09
CA LYS A 335 -3.75 8.75 1.00
C LYS A 335 -4.83 8.95 2.06
N ARG A 336 -5.21 10.19 2.37
CA ARG A 336 -6.32 10.46 3.29
C ARG A 336 -7.66 9.97 2.72
N GLN A 337 -7.89 10.15 1.42
CA GLN A 337 -9.11 9.65 0.78
C GLN A 337 -9.19 8.11 0.85
N GLU A 338 -8.10 7.41 0.56
CA GLU A 338 -8.00 5.94 0.69
C GLU A 338 -8.34 5.48 2.11
N GLN A 339 -7.72 6.08 3.14
CA GLN A 339 -8.04 5.76 4.53
C GLN A 339 -9.49 6.06 4.91
N THR A 340 -10.06 7.16 4.41
CA THR A 340 -11.48 7.51 4.66
C THR A 340 -12.40 6.43 4.13
N GLN A 341 -12.15 5.99 2.90
CA GLN A 341 -12.95 4.95 2.24
C GLN A 341 -12.79 3.61 2.96
N GLU A 342 -11.58 3.27 3.39
CA GLU A 342 -11.34 2.05 4.17
C GLU A 342 -12.09 2.10 5.51
N PHE A 343 -12.03 3.21 6.22
CA PHE A 343 -12.76 3.41 7.48
C PHE A 343 -14.27 3.34 7.27
N GLN A 344 -14.79 4.00 6.23
CA GLN A 344 -16.21 3.92 5.86
C GLN A 344 -16.61 2.47 5.56
N THR A 345 -15.82 1.76 4.75
CA THR A 345 -16.07 0.35 4.42
C THR A 345 -16.04 -0.54 5.66
N LYS A 346 -15.08 -0.31 6.58
CA LYS A 346 -15.00 -1.05 7.86
C LYS A 346 -16.23 -0.76 8.72
N LYS A 347 -16.63 0.51 8.83
CA LYS A 347 -17.82 0.94 9.57
C LYS A 347 -19.09 0.33 8.97
N GLU A 348 -19.25 0.37 7.65
CA GLU A 348 -20.37 -0.24 6.92
C GLU A 348 -20.43 -1.75 7.19
N LYS A 349 -19.31 -2.47 7.07
CA LYS A 349 -19.22 -3.89 7.40
C LYS A 349 -19.60 -4.18 8.86
N ALA A 350 -19.14 -3.35 9.80
CA ALA A 350 -19.49 -3.49 11.21
C ALA A 350 -20.99 -3.26 11.44
N THR A 351 -21.57 -2.22 10.84
CA THR A 351 -23.02 -1.98 10.93
C THR A 351 -23.84 -3.09 10.27
N GLN A 352 -23.37 -3.64 9.15
CA GLN A 352 -24.00 -4.76 8.47
C GLN A 352 -23.96 -6.03 9.34
N ALA A 353 -22.83 -6.31 9.99
CA ALA A 353 -22.70 -7.43 10.91
C ALA A 353 -23.64 -7.29 12.12
N GLN A 354 -23.75 -6.09 12.69
CA GLN A 354 -24.70 -5.79 13.78
C GLN A 354 -26.16 -6.00 13.33
N LEU A 355 -26.53 -5.48 12.17
CA LEU A 355 -27.88 -5.67 11.61
C LEU A 355 -28.19 -7.15 11.40
N LEU A 356 -27.27 -7.91 10.80
CA LEU A 356 -27.43 -9.35 10.60
C LEU A 356 -27.57 -10.10 11.93
N SER A 357 -26.83 -9.69 12.97
CA SER A 357 -26.96 -10.25 14.31
C SER A 357 -28.36 -10.01 14.89
N ILE A 358 -28.88 -8.78 14.80
CA ILE A 358 -30.22 -8.44 15.28
C ILE A 358 -31.29 -9.23 14.52
N LEU A 359 -31.18 -9.30 13.19
CA LEU A 359 -32.09 -10.09 12.35
C LEU A 359 -32.05 -11.57 12.72
N SER A 360 -30.86 -12.15 12.92
CA SER A 360 -30.71 -13.55 13.33
C SER A 360 -31.36 -13.83 14.69
N GLN A 361 -31.21 -12.91 15.65
CA GLN A 361 -31.84 -13.03 16.97
C GLN A 361 -33.36 -12.94 16.88
N ARG A 362 -33.90 -12.00 16.09
CA ARG A 362 -35.35 -11.88 15.84
C ARG A 362 -35.91 -13.12 15.17
N LEU A 363 -35.17 -13.70 14.23
CA LEU A 363 -35.56 -14.92 13.52
C LEU A 363 -35.61 -16.11 14.49
N VAL A 364 -34.66 -16.25 15.41
CA VAL A 364 -34.69 -17.26 16.48
C VAL A 364 -35.88 -17.05 17.43
N GLN A 365 -36.16 -15.80 17.83
CA GLN A 365 -37.32 -15.49 18.68
C GLN A 365 -38.65 -15.84 18.02
N HIS A 366 -38.82 -15.52 16.75
CA HIS A 366 -40.03 -15.86 15.99
C HIS A 366 -40.13 -17.36 15.75
N ALA A 367 -39.02 -18.04 15.50
CA ALA A 367 -39.03 -19.50 15.33
C ALA A 367 -39.49 -20.21 16.61
N ALA A 368 -39.17 -19.67 17.79
CA ALA A 368 -39.58 -20.26 19.08
C ALA A 368 -41.10 -20.37 19.28
N THR A 369 -41.90 -19.57 18.56
CA THR A 369 -43.38 -19.67 18.59
C THR A 369 -43.95 -20.59 17.51
N GLU A 370 -43.11 -21.10 16.62
CA GLU A 370 -43.48 -21.97 15.49
C GLU A 370 -43.26 -23.45 15.81
N SER A 371 -43.53 -24.32 14.83
CA SER A 371 -43.25 -25.77 14.90
C SER A 371 -41.81 -26.11 15.29
N TRP A 372 -41.61 -27.28 15.92
CA TRP A 372 -40.28 -27.78 16.30
C TRP A 372 -39.34 -27.86 15.09
N ALA A 373 -39.86 -28.30 13.94
CA ALA A 373 -39.08 -28.35 12.70
C ALA A 373 -38.57 -26.98 12.25
N MET A 374 -39.39 -25.93 12.37
CA MET A 374 -38.98 -24.56 12.08
C MET A 374 -37.90 -24.09 13.04
N GLN A 375 -38.06 -24.34 14.35
CA GLN A 375 -37.07 -24.00 15.37
C GLN A 375 -35.70 -24.60 15.05
N LYS A 376 -35.66 -25.90 14.74
CA LYS A 376 -34.40 -26.60 14.42
C LYS A 376 -33.80 -26.21 13.08
N ALA A 377 -34.62 -25.94 12.07
CA ALA A 377 -34.13 -25.41 10.79
C ALA A 377 -33.45 -24.04 10.97
N VAL A 378 -34.07 -23.16 11.76
CA VAL A 378 -33.52 -21.84 12.10
C VAL A 378 -32.23 -21.95 12.91
N GLU A 379 -32.20 -22.81 13.93
CA GLU A 379 -31.01 -23.04 14.76
C GLU A 379 -29.81 -23.44 13.90
N TYR A 380 -30.01 -24.35 12.94
CA TYR A 380 -28.96 -24.75 12.00
C TYR A 380 -28.58 -23.61 11.04
N PHE A 381 -29.57 -22.90 10.50
CA PHE A 381 -29.36 -21.85 9.49
C PHE A 381 -28.56 -20.66 10.03
N VAL A 382 -28.73 -20.31 11.30
CA VAL A 382 -27.94 -19.25 11.95
C VAL A 382 -26.48 -19.67 12.17
N GLN A 383 -26.22 -20.97 12.36
CA GLN A 383 -24.87 -21.51 12.55
C GLN A 383 -24.11 -21.79 11.24
N LEU A 384 -24.79 -21.77 10.10
CA LEU A 384 -24.20 -22.04 8.79
C LEU A 384 -23.12 -20.98 8.46
N ASP A 385 -21.86 -21.42 8.39
CA ASP A 385 -20.77 -20.56 7.91
C ASP A 385 -21.00 -20.25 6.43
N LYS A 386 -21.08 -18.96 6.09
CA LYS A 386 -21.32 -18.45 4.72
C LYS A 386 -20.23 -18.85 3.73
N ARG A 387 -19.10 -19.40 4.21
CA ARG A 387 -18.00 -19.92 3.38
C ARG A 387 -18.36 -21.22 2.65
N TYR A 388 -19.42 -21.91 3.03
CA TYR A 388 -19.89 -23.10 2.31
C TYR A 388 -20.78 -22.66 1.13
N HIS A 389 -20.19 -22.67 -0.07
CA HIS A 389 -20.76 -22.16 -1.33
C HIS A 389 -22.01 -22.90 -1.87
N GLU A 390 -22.56 -23.90 -1.15
CA GLU A 390 -23.69 -24.71 -1.59
C GLU A 390 -24.75 -24.87 -0.48
N ALA A 391 -25.09 -23.79 0.20
CA ALA A 391 -26.24 -23.80 1.11
C ALA A 391 -27.50 -24.17 0.32
N LYS A 392 -28.20 -25.22 0.75
CA LYS A 392 -29.49 -25.60 0.17
C LYS A 392 -30.54 -24.54 0.53
N PRO A 393 -31.65 -24.45 -0.22
CA PRO A 393 -32.77 -23.57 0.15
C PRO A 393 -33.22 -23.82 1.59
N PHE A 394 -33.62 -22.76 2.31
CA PHE A 394 -34.06 -22.88 3.71
C PHE A 394 -35.17 -23.91 3.90
N SER A 395 -36.11 -23.98 2.95
CA SER A 395 -37.21 -24.95 2.93
C SER A 395 -36.73 -26.41 3.00
N THR A 396 -35.58 -26.74 2.42
CA THR A 396 -34.98 -28.08 2.48
C THR A 396 -34.66 -28.49 3.92
N TYR A 397 -34.18 -27.57 4.75
CA TYR A 397 -33.91 -27.84 6.17
C TYR A 397 -35.20 -27.99 6.96
N VAL A 398 -36.23 -27.18 6.66
CA VAL A 398 -37.55 -27.33 7.28
C VAL A 398 -38.14 -28.70 6.95
N THR A 399 -38.14 -29.11 5.69
CA THR A 399 -38.63 -30.44 5.26
C THR A 399 -37.88 -31.59 5.94
N LEU A 400 -36.56 -31.44 6.15
CA LEU A 400 -35.76 -32.42 6.88
C LEU A 400 -36.25 -32.62 8.31
N PHE A 401 -36.39 -31.53 9.06
CA PHE A 401 -36.84 -31.62 10.45
C PHE A 401 -38.33 -31.99 10.56
N GLN A 402 -39.17 -31.59 9.60
CA GLN A 402 -40.57 -32.04 9.53
C GLN A 402 -40.66 -33.56 9.31
N SER A 403 -39.87 -34.09 8.37
CA SER A 403 -39.83 -35.54 8.11
C SER A 403 -39.36 -36.32 9.34
N TYR A 404 -38.40 -35.76 10.07
CA TYR A 404 -37.93 -36.31 11.34
C TYR A 404 -39.04 -36.27 12.41
N GLU A 405 -39.69 -35.13 12.60
CA GLU A 405 -40.75 -34.96 13.61
C GLU A 405 -41.94 -35.90 13.34
N GLN A 406 -42.36 -36.04 12.08
CA GLN A 406 -43.44 -36.96 11.69
C GLN A 406 -43.09 -38.42 11.98
N ALA A 407 -41.89 -38.85 11.60
CA ALA A 407 -41.42 -40.21 11.89
C ALA A 407 -41.39 -40.47 13.40
N GLN A 408 -41.00 -39.47 14.19
CA GLN A 408 -40.94 -39.58 15.65
C GLN A 408 -42.34 -39.75 16.26
N GLN A 409 -43.30 -38.95 15.80
CA GLN A 409 -44.70 -39.01 16.25
C GLN A 409 -45.36 -40.34 15.87
N GLN A 410 -44.99 -40.93 14.74
CA GLN A 410 -45.51 -42.22 14.26
C GLN A 410 -44.80 -43.44 14.88
N GLY A 411 -43.72 -43.24 15.64
CA GLY A 411 -42.87 -44.33 16.12
C GLY A 411 -42.10 -45.06 15.01
N GLU A 412 -41.99 -44.45 13.83
CA GLU A 412 -41.23 -44.98 12.69
C GLU A 412 -39.73 -44.78 12.92
N LYS A 413 -38.93 -45.83 12.74
CA LYS A 413 -37.46 -45.73 12.82
C LYS A 413 -36.87 -45.48 11.45
N VAL A 414 -36.62 -44.21 11.14
CA VAL A 414 -36.09 -43.78 9.83
C VAL A 414 -34.57 -43.62 9.89
N THR A 415 -33.88 -44.09 8.86
CA THR A 415 -32.43 -43.94 8.71
C THR A 415 -32.04 -42.53 8.22
N LEU A 416 -30.79 -42.13 8.44
CA LEU A 416 -30.28 -40.85 7.91
C LEU A 416 -30.31 -40.77 6.38
N GLN A 417 -30.24 -41.92 5.69
CA GLN A 417 -30.31 -41.98 4.23
C GLN A 417 -31.74 -41.72 3.74
N GLU A 418 -32.73 -42.34 4.37
CA GLU A 418 -34.14 -42.09 4.05
C GLU A 418 -34.53 -40.63 4.36
N LEU A 419 -34.06 -40.07 5.48
CA LEU A 419 -34.28 -38.65 5.79
C LEU A 419 -33.61 -37.73 4.76
N ALA A 420 -32.41 -38.08 4.28
CA ALA A 420 -31.73 -37.34 3.23
C ALA A 420 -32.55 -37.36 1.93
N GLU A 421 -33.07 -38.52 1.54
CA GLU A 421 -33.90 -38.69 0.35
C GLU A 421 -35.22 -37.93 0.45
N ARG A 422 -35.95 -38.07 1.58
CA ARG A 422 -37.22 -37.34 1.84
C ARG A 422 -37.04 -35.82 1.77
N ALA A 423 -35.89 -35.31 2.23
CA ALA A 423 -35.61 -33.88 2.27
C ALA A 423 -34.81 -33.34 1.07
N GLY A 424 -34.35 -34.18 0.14
CA GLY A 424 -33.59 -33.76 -1.04
C GLY A 424 -32.09 -33.47 -0.81
N PHE A 425 -31.49 -34.09 0.20
CA PHE A 425 -30.04 -34.12 0.41
C PHE A 425 -29.40 -35.30 -0.33
N ALA A 426 -28.28 -35.05 -1.02
CA ALA A 426 -27.58 -36.10 -1.78
C ALA A 426 -26.90 -37.16 -0.89
N TYR A 427 -26.57 -36.82 0.37
CA TYR A 427 -25.76 -37.68 1.23
C TYR A 427 -26.29 -37.69 2.68
N ALA A 428 -26.50 -38.88 3.25
CA ALA A 428 -26.83 -39.09 4.66
C ALA A 428 -25.81 -38.44 5.63
N SER A 429 -24.54 -38.36 5.21
CA SER A 429 -23.47 -37.74 6.01
C SER A 429 -23.68 -36.24 6.22
N THR A 430 -24.41 -35.57 5.32
CA THR A 430 -24.80 -34.17 5.46
C THR A 430 -25.89 -34.03 6.51
N VAL A 431 -26.92 -34.89 6.46
CA VAL A 431 -27.99 -34.91 7.48
C VAL A 431 -27.41 -35.17 8.88
N GLY A 432 -26.50 -36.14 9.01
CA GLY A 432 -25.83 -36.40 10.30
C GLY A 432 -25.04 -35.20 10.84
N ARG A 433 -24.43 -34.39 9.97
CA ARG A 433 -23.76 -33.14 10.37
C ARG A 433 -24.75 -32.05 10.79
N ILE A 434 -25.87 -31.94 10.07
CA ILE A 434 -26.96 -31.01 10.41
C ILE A 434 -27.49 -31.34 11.82
N PHE A 435 -27.82 -32.60 12.06
CA PHE A 435 -28.35 -33.08 13.33
C PHE A 435 -27.36 -32.86 14.49
N ALA A 436 -26.08 -33.17 14.27
CA ALA A 436 -25.04 -32.91 15.26
C ALA A 436 -24.90 -31.42 15.62
N ALA A 437 -25.06 -30.51 14.65
CA ALA A 437 -24.96 -29.07 14.90
C ALA A 437 -26.11 -28.52 15.75
N VAL A 438 -27.31 -29.11 15.64
CA VAL A 438 -28.49 -28.69 16.42
C VAL A 438 -28.83 -29.63 17.58
N ASN A 439 -27.89 -30.50 17.96
CA ASN A 439 -28.03 -31.49 19.04
C ASN A 439 -29.29 -32.37 18.90
N VAL A 440 -29.63 -32.79 17.69
CA VAL A 440 -30.70 -33.76 17.42
C VAL A 440 -30.06 -35.13 17.26
N GLU A 441 -30.52 -36.11 18.05
CA GLU A 441 -30.02 -37.48 17.93
C GLU A 441 -30.63 -38.19 16.70
N PRO A 442 -29.85 -38.95 15.92
CA PRO A 442 -30.42 -39.74 14.83
C PRO A 442 -31.25 -40.91 15.38
N MET A 443 -32.45 -41.12 14.83
CA MET A 443 -33.34 -42.24 15.19
C MET A 443 -32.69 -43.61 14.99
N PHE A 444 -31.89 -43.74 13.94
CA PHE A 444 -31.10 -44.93 13.66
C PHE A 444 -29.64 -44.70 14.02
N GLY A 445 -29.33 -45.02 15.28
CA GLY A 445 -27.98 -45.27 15.77
C GLY A 445 -27.03 -44.08 15.73
N ASN A 446 -26.73 -43.54 16.91
CA ASN A 446 -25.36 -43.20 17.31
C ASN A 446 -24.46 -44.47 17.37
N LYS A 447 -24.57 -45.38 16.40
CA LYS A 447 -23.55 -46.42 16.24
C LYS A 447 -22.35 -45.66 15.77
N VAL A 448 -21.48 -45.29 16.72
CA VAL A 448 -20.07 -44.97 16.57
C VAL A 448 -19.67 -45.52 15.23
N ARG A 449 -19.57 -44.63 14.22
CA ARG A 449 -19.19 -45.01 12.86
C ARG A 449 -18.12 -46.04 13.05
N SER A 450 -18.35 -47.23 12.53
CA SER A 450 -17.47 -48.39 12.61
C SER A 450 -16.06 -48.04 12.07
N GLN A 451 -15.32 -47.23 12.81
CA GLN A 451 -13.88 -47.17 12.73
C GLN A 451 -13.32 -48.46 13.34
N ASN A 452 -14.15 -49.20 14.11
CA ASN A 452 -13.78 -50.42 14.81
C ASN A 452 -14.40 -51.72 14.28
N SER A 453 -15.26 -51.76 13.23
CA SER A 453 -15.78 -53.05 12.73
C SER A 453 -14.98 -53.67 11.58
N ILE A 454 -14.08 -52.94 10.92
CA ILE A 454 -13.28 -53.51 9.81
C ILE A 454 -12.03 -54.24 10.33
N CYS A 455 -11.54 -53.93 11.53
CA CYS A 455 -10.38 -54.60 12.16
C CYS A 455 -10.76 -55.37 13.45
N ARG A 456 -11.83 -56.18 13.45
CA ARG A 456 -12.25 -56.90 14.66
C ARG A 456 -11.42 -58.12 15.07
N PRO A 457 -10.74 -58.87 14.19
CA PRO A 457 -9.84 -59.90 14.68
C PRO A 457 -8.68 -59.23 15.41
N LYS A 458 -8.54 -59.46 16.72
CA LYS A 458 -7.41 -58.96 17.53
C LYS A 458 -6.07 -59.25 16.83
N LEU A 459 -5.97 -60.42 16.19
CA LEU A 459 -4.83 -60.86 15.38
C LEU A 459 -4.49 -59.89 14.23
N LYS A 460 -5.51 -59.36 13.53
CA LYS A 460 -5.31 -58.42 12.41
C LYS A 460 -4.83 -57.05 12.89
N LEU A 461 -5.28 -56.58 14.06
CA LEU A 461 -4.77 -55.34 14.67
C LEU A 461 -3.33 -55.48 15.14
N GLU A 462 -2.99 -56.61 15.78
CA GLU A 462 -1.61 -56.88 16.19
C GLU A 462 -0.68 -57.00 14.96
N ALA A 463 -1.17 -57.59 13.87
CA ALA A 463 -0.43 -57.65 12.61
C ALA A 463 -0.22 -56.27 11.98
N LEU A 464 -1.21 -55.36 12.05
CA LEU A 464 -1.03 -53.97 11.63
C LEU A 464 0.10 -53.28 12.40
N ALA A 465 0.11 -53.44 13.73
CA ALA A 465 1.14 -52.86 14.59
C ALA A 465 2.53 -53.44 14.28
N ARG A 466 2.64 -54.77 14.11
CA ARG A 466 3.89 -55.42 13.70
C ARG A 466 4.35 -54.96 12.32
N GLY A 467 3.44 -54.90 11.34
CA GLY A 467 3.74 -54.41 9.99
C GLY A 467 4.33 -53.00 10.01
N ALA A 468 3.77 -52.11 10.82
CA ALA A 468 4.30 -50.75 11.03
C ALA A 468 5.71 -50.76 11.65
N GLN A 469 5.92 -51.56 12.71
CA GLN A 469 7.21 -51.67 13.40
C GLN A 469 8.33 -52.23 12.51
N ILE A 470 7.98 -53.17 11.62
CA ILE A 470 8.93 -53.78 10.68
C ILE A 470 9.19 -52.84 9.47
N GLY A 471 8.39 -51.78 9.30
CA GLY A 471 8.54 -50.79 8.24
C GLY A 471 7.89 -51.17 6.92
N LEU A 472 6.96 -52.12 6.90
CA LEU A 472 6.24 -52.50 5.67
C LEU A 472 5.38 -51.33 5.15
N GLY A 473 5.30 -51.19 3.82
CA GLY A 473 4.44 -50.20 3.20
C GLY A 473 2.95 -50.48 3.40
N VAL A 474 2.12 -49.43 3.33
CA VAL A 474 0.65 -49.52 3.49
C VAL A 474 0.02 -50.53 2.52
N VAL A 475 0.54 -50.60 1.29
CA VAL A 475 0.07 -51.55 0.26
C VAL A 475 0.40 -52.99 0.64
N ASP A 476 1.60 -53.24 1.16
CA ASP A 476 2.05 -54.57 1.57
C ASP A 476 1.27 -55.06 2.79
N ILE A 477 1.10 -54.20 3.80
CA ILE A 477 0.30 -54.49 4.98
C ILE A 477 -1.16 -54.79 4.57
N SER A 478 -1.74 -53.98 3.68
CA SER A 478 -3.10 -54.19 3.17
C SER A 478 -3.26 -55.54 2.49
N TYR A 479 -2.30 -55.91 1.65
CA TYR A 479 -2.29 -57.19 0.95
C TYR A 479 -2.15 -58.38 1.90
N PHE A 480 -1.11 -58.40 2.74
CA PHE A 480 -0.78 -59.54 3.60
C PHE A 480 -1.75 -59.72 4.77
N VAL A 481 -2.26 -58.63 5.35
CA VAL A 481 -3.22 -58.69 6.47
C VAL A 481 -4.67 -58.82 6.00
N ASP A 482 -4.91 -58.68 4.69
CA ASP A 482 -6.24 -58.73 4.11
C ASP A 482 -7.17 -57.69 4.74
N ILE A 483 -6.70 -56.44 4.73
CA ILE A 483 -7.42 -55.27 5.24
C ILE A 483 -7.45 -54.23 4.12
N PRO A 484 -8.60 -53.57 3.84
CA PRO A 484 -8.67 -52.53 2.82
C PRO A 484 -7.63 -51.42 3.02
N TYR A 485 -6.96 -51.02 1.94
CA TYR A 485 -5.93 -49.97 1.94
C TYR A 485 -6.33 -48.71 2.72
N PRO A 486 -7.54 -48.12 2.56
CA PRO A 486 -7.92 -46.92 3.31
C PRO A 486 -7.97 -47.13 4.82
N THR A 487 -8.32 -48.34 5.26
CA THR A 487 -8.36 -48.71 6.68
C THR A 487 -6.95 -48.79 7.26
N VAL A 488 -6.04 -49.44 6.54
CA VAL A 488 -4.62 -49.53 6.92
C VAL A 488 -4.00 -48.14 6.98
N TYR A 489 -4.18 -47.33 5.92
CA TYR A 489 -3.67 -45.97 5.84
C TYR A 489 -4.14 -45.14 7.04
N LYS A 490 -5.45 -45.15 7.32
CA LYS A 490 -6.05 -44.40 8.43
C LYS A 490 -5.52 -44.89 9.79
N TYR A 491 -5.40 -46.21 9.98
CA TYR A 491 -4.87 -46.77 11.22
C TYR A 491 -3.44 -46.29 11.45
N LEU A 492 -2.58 -46.43 10.44
CA LEU A 492 -1.17 -46.03 10.53
C LEU A 492 -1.02 -44.51 10.71
N SER A 493 -1.78 -43.70 9.97
CA SER A 493 -1.73 -42.24 10.11
C SER A 493 -2.15 -41.77 11.50
N THR A 494 -3.09 -42.49 12.14
CA THR A 494 -3.60 -42.16 13.47
C THR A 494 -2.63 -42.58 14.58
N HIS A 495 -2.00 -43.75 14.45
CA HIS A 495 -1.16 -44.33 15.53
C HIS A 495 0.34 -44.07 15.38
N TYR A 496 0.83 -43.86 14.17
CA TYR A 496 2.27 -43.74 13.85
C TYR A 496 2.62 -42.45 13.10
N GLY A 497 1.63 -41.58 12.80
CA GLY A 497 1.84 -40.29 12.15
C GLY A 497 1.89 -40.34 10.62
N SER A 498 2.15 -39.18 10.00
CA SER A 498 2.03 -38.97 8.54
C SER A 498 3.19 -39.58 7.71
N VAL A 499 4.22 -40.12 8.35
CA VAL A 499 5.43 -40.62 7.69
C VAL A 499 5.66 -42.05 8.16
N THR A 500 5.00 -43.02 7.53
CA THR A 500 5.53 -44.39 7.59
C THR A 500 6.58 -44.47 6.49
N PRO A 501 7.88 -44.62 6.82
CA PRO A 501 8.88 -44.87 5.80
C PRO A 501 8.50 -46.17 5.10
N THR A 502 8.22 -46.08 3.81
CA THR A 502 7.94 -47.25 2.98
C THR A 502 9.26 -48.00 2.81
N THR A 503 9.44 -49.18 3.42
CA THR A 503 10.40 -50.12 2.82
C THR A 503 9.83 -50.50 1.48
N VAL A 504 10.51 -50.09 0.41
CA VAL A 504 10.18 -50.50 -0.95
C VAL A 504 11.32 -51.35 -1.45
N ILE A 505 11.02 -52.36 -2.27
CA ILE A 505 12.06 -53.08 -2.98
C ILE A 505 12.58 -52.12 -4.05
N GLU A 506 13.79 -51.63 -3.87
CA GLU A 506 14.54 -50.94 -4.90
C GLU A 506 15.05 -51.99 -5.88
N LEU A 507 14.42 -52.03 -7.07
CA LEU A 507 14.90 -52.83 -8.19
C LEU A 507 15.69 -51.89 -9.09
N GLU A 508 17.01 -52.06 -9.12
CA GLU A 508 17.84 -51.41 -10.11
C GLU A 508 17.80 -52.21 -11.42
N TYR A 509 17.22 -51.63 -12.48
CA TYR A 509 17.46 -52.11 -13.83
C TYR A 509 17.82 -51.02 -14.83
N LYS A 510 18.66 -51.43 -15.78
CA LYS A 510 19.00 -50.64 -16.96
C LYS A 510 17.88 -50.82 -17.98
N SER A 511 16.94 -49.88 -18.01
CA SER A 511 16.10 -49.70 -19.19
C SER A 511 17.02 -49.38 -20.39
N THR A 512 16.75 -49.96 -21.55
CA THR A 512 17.48 -49.70 -22.81
C THR A 512 17.35 -48.22 -23.23
N ASP A 513 16.30 -47.55 -22.79
CA ASP A 513 16.19 -46.09 -22.86
C ASP A 513 17.02 -45.44 -21.75
N ARG A 514 17.93 -44.53 -22.15
CA ARG A 514 19.06 -43.91 -21.42
C ARG A 514 18.76 -43.18 -20.08
N ARG A 515 17.64 -43.44 -19.42
CA ARG A 515 17.39 -43.01 -18.03
C ARG A 515 17.23 -44.27 -17.19
N LYS A 516 18.13 -44.48 -16.21
CA LYS A 516 17.85 -45.38 -15.09
C LYS A 516 16.51 -44.94 -14.49
N ILE A 517 15.47 -45.74 -14.69
CA ILE A 517 14.22 -45.56 -13.95
C ILE A 517 14.32 -46.58 -12.83
N GLU A 518 14.67 -46.13 -11.63
CA GLU A 518 14.46 -46.92 -10.41
C GLU A 518 12.95 -47.11 -10.26
N LYS A 519 12.43 -48.24 -10.77
CA LYS A 519 11.04 -48.60 -10.52
C LYS A 519 11.02 -49.45 -9.28
N THR A 520 10.52 -48.86 -8.21
CA THR A 520 10.31 -49.59 -6.97
C THR A 520 9.16 -50.61 -7.13
N ALA A 521 9.30 -51.78 -6.50
CA ALA A 521 8.26 -52.81 -6.44
C ALA A 521 7.86 -53.07 -4.98
N SER A 522 6.57 -53.32 -4.75
CA SER A 522 6.07 -53.66 -3.43
C SER A 522 6.29 -55.15 -3.15
N TYR A 523 6.48 -55.53 -1.89
CA TYR A 523 6.62 -56.95 -1.50
C TYR A 523 5.37 -57.77 -1.83
N SER A 524 4.21 -57.14 -1.75
CA SER A 524 2.92 -57.70 -2.20
C SER A 524 2.91 -58.09 -3.66
N LEU A 525 3.52 -57.28 -4.54
CA LEU A 525 3.61 -57.59 -5.96
C LEU A 525 4.57 -58.76 -6.20
N ALA A 526 5.73 -58.75 -5.54
CA ALA A 526 6.69 -59.85 -5.63
C ALA A 526 6.09 -61.18 -5.16
N SER A 527 5.38 -61.16 -4.02
CA SER A 527 4.66 -62.30 -3.47
C SER A 527 3.67 -62.91 -4.48
N GLN A 528 2.82 -62.10 -5.11
CA GLN A 528 1.86 -62.55 -6.12
C GLN A 528 2.54 -63.16 -7.36
N ILE A 529 3.65 -62.56 -7.82
CA ILE A 529 4.41 -63.05 -8.96
C ILE A 529 5.04 -64.42 -8.66
N TYR A 530 5.65 -64.56 -7.49
CA TYR A 530 6.25 -65.83 -7.05
C TYR A 530 5.19 -66.92 -6.88
N GLU A 531 4.01 -66.59 -6.33
CA GLU A 531 2.91 -67.54 -6.13
C GLU A 531 2.44 -68.11 -7.46
N ALA A 532 2.18 -67.23 -8.43
CA ALA A 532 1.76 -67.66 -9.77
C ALA A 532 2.88 -68.41 -10.53
N ALA A 533 4.14 -68.01 -10.35
CA ALA A 533 5.26 -68.73 -10.96
C ALA A 533 5.43 -70.15 -10.39
N ASP A 534 5.26 -70.34 -9.08
CA ASP A 534 5.29 -71.65 -8.43
C ASP A 534 4.11 -72.54 -8.86
N GLU A 535 2.96 -71.92 -9.16
CA GLU A 535 1.80 -72.59 -9.77
C GLU A 535 1.96 -72.83 -11.28
N LYS A 536 3.13 -72.52 -11.84
CA LYS A 536 3.52 -72.74 -13.25
C LYS A 536 2.74 -71.91 -14.26
N PHE A 537 2.20 -70.76 -13.88
CA PHE A 537 1.64 -69.81 -14.84
C PHE A 537 2.73 -69.22 -15.74
N SER A 538 2.39 -69.02 -17.02
CA SER A 538 3.23 -68.31 -17.99
C SER A 538 3.33 -66.81 -17.68
N LEU A 539 4.36 -66.13 -18.19
CA LEU A 539 4.54 -64.68 -17.98
C LEU A 539 3.32 -63.85 -18.38
N ASP A 540 2.64 -64.24 -19.47
CA ASP A 540 1.45 -63.55 -19.94
C ASP A 540 0.24 -63.79 -19.03
N GLU A 541 0.09 -65.00 -18.49
CA GLU A 541 -0.95 -65.31 -17.50
C GLU A 541 -0.70 -64.57 -16.19
N ILE A 542 0.54 -64.55 -15.68
CA ILE A 542 0.92 -63.77 -14.50
C ILE A 542 0.57 -62.29 -14.73
N ARG A 543 0.91 -61.75 -15.91
CA ARG A 543 0.56 -60.36 -16.28
C ARG A 543 -0.95 -60.10 -16.31
N MET A 544 -1.76 -61.10 -16.66
CA MET A 544 -3.23 -61.00 -16.67
C MET A 544 -3.85 -61.14 -15.29
N LEU A 545 -3.26 -61.93 -14.40
CA LEU A 545 -3.74 -62.15 -13.03
C LEU A 545 -3.50 -60.95 -12.10
N LEU A 546 -2.39 -60.23 -12.30
CA LEU A 546 -2.01 -59.12 -11.43
C LEU A 546 -2.96 -57.91 -11.56
N PRO A 547 -3.27 -57.22 -10.44
CA PRO A 547 -4.14 -56.05 -10.45
C PRO A 547 -3.54 -54.92 -11.29
N LYS A 548 -4.29 -54.44 -12.29
CA LYS A 548 -3.82 -53.40 -13.21
C LYS A 548 -3.44 -52.12 -12.44
N PRO A 549 -2.20 -51.59 -12.58
CA PRO A 549 -1.87 -50.30 -12.02
C PRO A 549 -2.75 -49.20 -12.63
N LYS A 550 -3.01 -48.13 -11.87
CA LYS A 550 -3.69 -46.93 -12.38
C LYS A 550 -2.87 -46.36 -13.54
N GLY A 551 -3.24 -46.69 -14.78
CA GLY A 551 -2.56 -46.23 -15.99
C GLY A 551 -2.06 -47.32 -16.95
N GLY A 552 -2.26 -48.62 -16.70
CA GLY A 552 -1.88 -49.63 -17.70
C GLY A 552 -1.82 -51.07 -17.21
N ARG A 553 -1.25 -51.96 -18.03
CA ARG A 553 -0.90 -53.34 -17.65
C ARG A 553 0.51 -53.36 -17.07
N HIS A 554 0.80 -54.35 -16.22
CA HIS A 554 2.19 -54.61 -15.83
C HIS A 554 3.04 -54.91 -17.05
N ASP A 555 4.25 -54.35 -17.08
CA ASP A 555 5.24 -54.63 -18.10
C ASP A 555 5.79 -56.05 -17.89
N SER A 556 5.79 -56.86 -18.95
CA SER A 556 6.35 -58.23 -18.89
C SER A 556 7.82 -58.22 -18.47
N HIS A 557 8.57 -57.16 -18.79
CA HIS A 557 9.94 -56.97 -18.32
C HIS A 557 10.01 -56.88 -16.79
N LYS A 558 9.10 -56.12 -16.16
CA LYS A 558 9.06 -55.96 -14.70
C LYS A 558 8.80 -57.29 -13.99
N ILE A 559 7.94 -58.13 -14.56
CA ILE A 559 7.63 -59.46 -14.01
C ILE A 559 8.86 -60.36 -14.09
N GLN A 560 9.51 -60.42 -15.26
CA GLN A 560 10.71 -61.21 -15.48
C GLN A 560 11.85 -60.81 -14.53
N GLU A 561 12.00 -59.52 -14.30
CA GLU A 561 13.02 -58.99 -13.41
C GLU A 561 12.78 -59.37 -11.95
N ILE A 562 11.55 -59.23 -11.46
CA ILE A 562 11.17 -59.69 -10.12
C ILE A 562 11.48 -61.18 -9.96
N LEU A 563 11.15 -62.01 -10.96
CA LEU A 563 11.48 -63.43 -10.97
C LEU A 563 12.99 -63.69 -10.94
N THR A 564 13.77 -62.89 -11.67
CA THR A 564 15.24 -63.00 -11.71
C THR A 564 15.87 -62.60 -10.37
N SER A 565 15.29 -61.61 -9.69
CA SER A 565 15.72 -61.15 -8.36
C SER A 565 15.20 -62.02 -7.20
N ARG A 566 14.46 -63.09 -7.49
CA ARG A 566 13.88 -63.99 -6.48
C ARG A 566 14.87 -64.47 -5.41
N PRO A 567 16.10 -64.92 -5.74
CA PRO A 567 17.05 -65.40 -4.73
C PRO A 567 17.41 -64.36 -3.66
N HIS A 568 17.27 -63.07 -3.96
CA HIS A 568 17.58 -61.97 -3.04
C HIS A 568 16.35 -61.48 -2.28
N ILE A 569 15.19 -61.43 -2.94
CA ILE A 569 13.95 -60.88 -2.37
C ILE A 569 13.23 -61.92 -1.51
N GLU A 570 13.23 -63.20 -1.92
CA GLU A 570 12.48 -64.27 -1.25
C GLU A 570 12.89 -64.47 0.22
N PRO A 571 14.19 -64.55 0.58
CA PRO A 571 14.59 -64.69 1.99
C PRO A 571 14.16 -63.49 2.86
N LEU A 572 14.25 -62.28 2.31
CA LEU A 572 13.82 -61.06 3.00
C LEU A 572 12.31 -61.08 3.22
N LEU A 573 11.55 -61.42 2.18
CA LEU A 573 10.10 -61.49 2.22
C LEU A 573 9.63 -62.55 3.23
N ILE A 574 10.22 -63.75 3.22
CA ILE A 574 9.92 -64.80 4.23
C ILE A 574 10.17 -64.27 5.65
N THR A 575 11.30 -63.63 5.89
CA THR A 575 11.64 -63.05 7.21
C THR A 575 10.63 -61.99 7.64
N LEU A 576 10.19 -61.12 6.73
CA LEU A 576 9.17 -60.10 6.98
C LEU A 576 7.82 -60.74 7.33
N LEU A 577 7.41 -61.78 6.58
CA LEU A 577 6.15 -62.48 6.80
C LEU A 577 6.14 -63.28 8.10
N GLN A 578 7.24 -63.94 8.46
CA GLN A 578 7.39 -64.63 9.75
C GLN A 578 7.14 -63.66 10.91
N LYS A 579 7.69 -62.44 10.84
CA LYS A 579 7.47 -61.39 11.84
C LYS A 579 6.06 -60.81 11.79
N LEU A 580 5.51 -60.57 10.59
CA LEU A 580 4.17 -60.00 10.42
C LEU A 580 3.08 -60.93 10.97
N TYR A 581 3.13 -62.21 10.63
CA TYR A 581 2.17 -63.23 11.06
C TYR A 581 2.49 -63.85 12.43
N ASN A 582 3.67 -63.59 12.98
CA ASN A 582 4.19 -64.25 14.19
C ASN A 582 4.23 -65.78 14.05
N LYS A 583 4.77 -66.26 12.92
CA LYS A 583 4.87 -67.68 12.54
C LYS A 583 6.27 -67.99 12.01
N PRO A 584 7.24 -68.36 12.88
CA PRO A 584 8.62 -68.63 12.47
C PRO A 584 8.76 -69.82 11.50
N GLU A 585 7.79 -70.73 11.48
CA GLU A 585 7.74 -71.90 10.61
C GLU A 585 7.36 -71.60 9.16
N LEU A 586 7.02 -70.34 8.83
CA LEU A 586 6.63 -69.95 7.49
C LEU A 586 7.83 -70.02 6.53
N THR A 587 7.75 -70.87 5.51
CA THR A 587 8.82 -71.13 4.53
C THR A 587 8.54 -70.56 3.14
N LYS A 588 7.29 -70.14 2.87
CA LYS A 588 6.88 -69.65 1.54
C LYS A 588 6.70 -68.12 1.55
N PRO A 589 7.06 -67.40 0.48
CA PRO A 589 6.93 -65.93 0.41
C PRO A 589 5.51 -65.45 0.07
N TYR A 590 4.46 -66.23 0.38
CA TYR A 590 3.07 -65.98 -0.04
C TYR A 590 2.19 -65.49 1.10
N LYS A 591 1.10 -64.80 0.74
CA LYS A 591 0.05 -64.42 1.67
C LYS A 591 -0.57 -65.69 2.27
N ILE A 592 -0.77 -65.70 3.59
CA ILE A 592 -1.56 -66.72 4.28
C ILE A 592 -2.86 -66.13 4.81
N SER A 593 -3.89 -66.96 4.93
CA SER A 593 -5.16 -66.57 5.55
C SER A 593 -4.97 -66.33 7.06
N PHE A 594 -5.47 -65.19 7.53
CA PHE A 594 -5.46 -64.77 8.95
C PHE A 594 -6.45 -65.52 9.82
#